data_AF-X1K1V9-F1
#
_entry.id   AF-X1K1V9-F1
#
_cell.length_a   1.000
_cell.length_b   1.000
_cell.length_c   1.000
_cell.angle_alpha   90.00
_cell.angle_beta   90.00
_cell.angle_gamma   90.00
#
_symmetry.space_group_name_H-M   'P 1'
#
loop_
_entity.id
_entity.type
_entity.pdbx_description
1 polymer ?
#
loop_
_entity_poly.entity_id
_entity_poly.type
_entity_poly.pdbx_seq_one_letter_code
_entity_poly.pdbx_strand_id
1 'polypeptide(L)'
;MEKLKSVTAIFLLAIGFLTVSNPTSVENSTRITTEENFVSVHTDDRVLLRYHYRDVPFKPCVQQLFSPRGVNVLRDAPADHQHHHALMFAVSVDGVNFWEEQQAPGR
;
A
#
# COMPACT_ATOMS: atom_id res chain seq x y z
N MET A 1 -30.74 4.53 -54.53
CA MET A 1 -29.49 4.26 -53.78
C MET A 1 -29.20 5.41 -52.82
N GLU A 2 -30.05 5.62 -51.81
CA GLU A 2 -29.97 6.81 -50.92
C GLU A 2 -29.94 6.45 -49.42
N LYS A 3 -30.17 5.19 -49.04
CA LYS A 3 -30.30 4.78 -47.62
C LYS A 3 -29.01 4.26 -46.97
N LEU A 4 -27.93 4.05 -47.73
CA LEU A 4 -26.72 3.37 -47.20
C LEU A 4 -25.66 4.31 -46.59
N LYS A 5 -25.80 5.64 -46.75
CA LYS A 5 -24.83 6.61 -46.21
C LYS A 5 -25.07 6.98 -44.74
N SER A 6 -26.25 6.66 -44.20
CA SER A 6 -26.69 7.14 -42.89
C SER A 6 -26.28 6.23 -41.73
N VAL A 7 -26.07 4.92 -41.97
CA VAL A 7 -25.76 3.96 -40.89
C VAL A 7 -24.27 3.99 -40.52
N THR A 8 -23.38 4.25 -41.48
CA THR A 8 -21.93 4.32 -41.22
C THR A 8 -21.52 5.53 -40.37
N ALA A 9 -22.28 6.63 -40.44
CA ALA A 9 -21.99 7.85 -39.68
C ALA A 9 -22.34 7.74 -38.18
N ILE A 10 -23.24 6.83 -37.81
CA ILE A 10 -23.69 6.67 -36.42
C ILE A 10 -22.71 5.81 -35.61
N PHE A 11 -22.00 4.87 -36.26
CA PHE A 11 -21.02 4.03 -35.57
C PHE A 11 -19.72 4.76 -35.20
N LEU A 12 -19.37 5.84 -35.92
CA LEU A 12 -18.18 6.65 -35.60
C LEU A 12 -18.40 7.63 -34.44
N LEU A 13 -19.66 7.92 -34.08
CA LEU A 13 -19.97 8.82 -32.96
C LEU A 13 -20.04 8.09 -31.61
N ALA A 14 -20.23 6.77 -31.61
CA ALA A 14 -20.33 5.97 -30.38
C ALA A 14 -18.98 5.48 -29.83
N ILE A 15 -17.88 5.57 -30.61
CA ILE A 15 -16.54 5.12 -30.18
C ILE A 15 -15.77 6.25 -29.46
N GLY A 16 -16.29 7.49 -29.47
CA GLY A 16 -15.59 8.67 -28.95
C GLY A 16 -15.65 8.90 -27.44
N PHE A 17 -16.36 8.07 -26.66
CA PHE A 17 -16.53 8.28 -25.21
C PHE A 17 -16.09 7.09 -24.35
N LEU A 18 -15.15 6.29 -24.83
CA LEU A 18 -14.26 5.57 -23.92
C LEU A 18 -13.21 6.57 -23.45
N THR A 19 -13.58 7.41 -22.49
CA THR A 19 -12.58 8.13 -21.70
C THR A 19 -11.69 7.08 -21.08
N VAL A 20 -10.47 6.93 -21.62
CA VAL A 20 -9.38 6.29 -20.89
C VAL A 20 -9.24 7.12 -19.64
N SER A 21 -9.83 6.65 -18.55
CA SER A 21 -9.48 7.08 -17.22
C SER A 21 -8.05 6.62 -17.01
N ASN A 22 -7.09 7.42 -17.48
CA ASN A 22 -5.78 7.38 -16.89
C ASN A 22 -6.03 7.59 -15.39
N PRO A 23 -5.63 6.66 -14.51
CA PRO A 23 -5.60 6.99 -13.10
C PRO A 23 -4.64 8.18 -13.01
N THR A 24 -5.20 9.37 -12.86
CA THR A 24 -4.43 10.53 -12.41
C THR A 24 -3.82 10.09 -11.11
N SER A 25 -2.52 9.84 -11.10
CA SER A 25 -1.77 9.72 -9.86
C SER A 25 -2.02 11.02 -9.14
N VAL A 26 -2.85 10.99 -8.10
CA VAL A 26 -2.97 12.12 -7.18
C VAL A 26 -1.55 12.31 -6.65
N GLU A 27 -0.96 13.46 -6.96
CA GLU A 27 0.35 13.81 -6.44
C GLU A 27 0.17 14.10 -4.94
N ASN A 28 0.30 13.04 -4.14
CA ASN A 28 0.14 13.19 -2.70
C ASN A 28 1.37 13.87 -2.13
N SER A 29 1.17 14.91 -1.32
CA SER A 29 2.29 15.65 -0.73
C SER A 29 2.96 14.78 0.32
N THR A 30 4.25 14.47 0.13
CA THR A 30 5.01 13.70 1.12
C THR A 30 5.76 14.65 2.03
N ARG A 31 5.53 14.54 3.34
CA ARG A 31 6.20 15.36 4.38
C ARG A 31 6.84 14.45 5.42
N ILE A 32 8.02 14.83 5.89
CA ILE A 32 8.70 14.15 7.00
C ILE A 32 8.69 15.07 8.22
N THR A 33 8.32 14.55 9.37
CA THR A 33 8.39 15.25 10.66
C THR A 33 9.26 14.47 11.63
N THR A 34 10.02 15.18 12.45
CA THR A 34 10.88 14.59 13.48
C THR A 34 10.41 15.05 14.85
N GLU A 35 10.11 14.09 15.70
CA GLU A 35 9.85 14.24 17.14
C GLU A 35 11.08 13.74 17.91
N GLU A 36 11.05 13.87 19.24
CA GLU A 36 12.15 13.44 20.11
C GLU A 36 12.53 11.97 19.89
N ASN A 37 11.53 11.08 19.83
CA ASN A 37 11.74 9.64 19.72
C ASN A 37 11.32 9.04 18.37
N PHE A 38 10.64 9.83 17.52
CA PHE A 38 10.04 9.34 16.29
C PHE A 38 10.40 10.16 15.05
N VAL A 39 10.51 9.48 13.92
CA VAL A 39 10.40 10.09 12.59
C VAL A 39 9.11 9.60 11.98
N SER A 40 8.29 10.53 11.48
CA SER A 40 7.02 10.21 10.84
C SER A 40 7.04 10.67 9.38
N VAL A 41 6.63 9.79 8.47
CA VAL A 41 6.37 10.12 7.07
C VAL A 41 4.87 10.30 6.92
N HIS A 42 4.48 11.40 6.31
CA HIS A 42 3.10 11.77 6.04
C HIS A 42 2.86 11.79 4.54
N THR A 43 1.66 11.38 4.16
CA THR A 43 1.09 11.56 2.83
C THR A 43 -0.15 12.42 3.01
N ASP A 44 -0.11 13.63 2.48
CA ASP A 44 -1.03 14.72 2.78
C ASP A 44 -1.09 14.98 4.30
N ASP A 45 -2.26 14.80 4.91
CA ASP A 45 -2.50 14.98 6.34
C ASP A 45 -2.53 13.65 7.13
N ARG A 46 -2.14 12.54 6.49
CA ARG A 46 -2.16 11.20 7.10
C ARG A 46 -0.76 10.68 7.33
N VAL A 47 -0.53 10.06 8.48
CA VAL A 47 0.70 9.32 8.75
C VAL A 47 0.71 8.07 7.88
N LEU A 48 1.76 7.92 7.07
CA LEU A 48 2.06 6.73 6.30
C LEU A 48 2.92 5.76 7.13
N LEU A 49 3.94 6.28 7.79
CA LEU A 49 4.93 5.49 8.51
C LEU A 49 5.38 6.20 9.79
N ARG A 50 5.56 5.45 10.88
CA ARG A 50 6.20 5.93 12.11
C ARG A 50 7.40 5.06 12.47
N TYR A 51 8.57 5.67 12.54
CA TYR A 51 9.84 5.06 12.89
C TYR A 51 10.25 5.46 14.30
N HIS A 52 10.35 4.50 15.21
CA HIS A 52 10.74 4.70 16.61
C HIS A 52 12.24 4.47 16.74
N TYR A 53 13.01 5.48 17.14
CA TYR A 53 14.48 5.43 17.03
C TYR A 53 15.26 5.78 18.30
N ARG A 54 14.61 6.36 19.31
CA ARG A 54 15.17 6.54 20.66
C ARG A 54 14.29 5.85 21.67
N ASP A 55 14.84 5.60 22.86
CA ASP A 55 14.17 4.93 23.98
C ASP A 55 13.55 3.56 23.62
N VAL A 56 14.19 2.87 22.68
CA VAL A 56 13.84 1.51 22.26
C VAL A 56 14.78 0.51 22.93
N PRO A 57 14.26 -0.65 23.41
CA PRO A 57 15.03 -1.57 24.25
C PRO A 57 16.20 -2.26 23.54
N PHE A 58 16.15 -2.41 22.21
CA PHE A 58 17.19 -3.12 21.45
C PHE A 58 17.61 -2.41 20.17
N LYS A 59 16.65 -2.11 19.29
CA LYS A 59 16.92 -1.47 18.00
C LYS A 59 15.75 -0.60 17.57
N PRO A 60 16.01 0.47 16.81
CA PRO A 60 14.98 1.20 16.12
C PRO A 60 14.12 0.31 15.22
N CYS A 61 12.83 0.64 15.10
CA CYS A 61 11.89 -0.13 14.28
C CYS A 61 10.84 0.77 13.63
N VAL A 62 10.25 0.28 12.54
CA VAL A 62 9.01 0.84 12.01
C VAL A 62 7.88 0.34 12.91
N GLN A 63 7.37 1.22 13.77
CA GLN A 63 6.31 0.88 14.73
C GLN A 63 4.94 0.81 14.03
N GLN A 64 4.72 1.66 13.02
CA GLN A 64 3.45 1.75 12.30
C GLN A 64 3.71 1.95 10.80
N LEU A 65 2.91 1.27 9.99
CA LEU A 65 2.86 1.45 8.53
C LEU A 65 1.41 1.33 8.09
N PHE A 66 0.88 2.34 7.42
CA PHE A 66 -0.52 2.39 7.04
C PHE A 66 -0.70 2.09 5.55
N SER A 67 -1.72 1.29 5.23
CA SER A 67 -2.22 1.15 3.86
C SER A 67 -2.82 2.46 3.35
N PRO A 68 -3.07 2.62 2.03
CA PRO A 68 -3.72 3.82 1.48
C PRO A 68 -5.10 4.13 2.10
N ARG A 69 -5.79 3.12 2.65
CA ARG A 69 -7.08 3.30 3.34
C ARG A 69 -6.92 3.69 4.82
N GLY A 70 -5.70 3.81 5.34
CA GLY A 70 -5.42 4.15 6.73
C GLY A 70 -5.44 2.97 7.70
N VAL A 71 -5.37 1.73 7.20
CA VAL A 71 -5.25 0.54 8.07
C VAL A 71 -3.78 0.32 8.41
N ASN A 72 -3.42 0.30 9.70
CA ASN A 72 -2.08 -0.10 10.14
C ASN A 72 -1.87 -1.59 9.85
N VAL A 73 -0.87 -1.93 9.04
CA VAL A 73 -0.57 -3.31 8.65
C VAL A 73 0.47 -3.97 9.56
N LEU A 74 1.00 -3.24 10.55
CA LEU A 74 1.97 -3.75 11.49
C LEU A 74 1.38 -3.97 12.87
N ARG A 75 1.93 -4.97 13.55
CA ARG A 75 1.81 -5.15 14.99
C ARG A 75 3.20 -4.90 15.59
N ASP A 76 3.25 -4.30 16.77
CA ASP A 76 4.52 -3.96 17.43
C ASP A 76 5.38 -5.19 17.72
N ALA A 77 4.78 -6.24 18.27
CA ALA A 77 5.43 -7.53 18.48
C ALA A 77 4.41 -8.70 18.46
N PRO A 78 4.84 -9.94 18.19
CA PRO A 78 4.04 -11.13 18.41
C PRO A 78 3.66 -11.31 19.88
N ALA A 79 2.49 -11.91 20.13
CA ALA A 79 1.99 -12.12 21.48
C ALA A 79 2.87 -13.07 22.31
N ASP A 80 3.48 -14.05 21.64
CA ASP A 80 4.32 -15.10 22.21
C ASP A 80 5.82 -14.74 22.22
N HIS A 81 6.22 -13.65 21.55
CA HIS A 81 7.61 -13.24 21.40
C HIS A 81 7.75 -11.71 21.41
N GLN A 82 7.40 -11.09 22.54
CA GLN A 82 7.28 -9.64 22.69
C GLN A 82 8.58 -8.85 22.41
N HIS A 83 9.74 -9.51 22.51
CA HIS A 83 11.03 -8.88 22.22
C HIS A 83 11.31 -8.68 20.72
N HIS A 84 10.50 -9.27 19.85
CA HIS A 84 10.68 -9.20 18.40
C HIS A 84 9.96 -7.99 17.81
N HIS A 85 10.60 -6.82 17.92
CA HIS A 85 10.17 -5.58 17.26
C HIS A 85 10.85 -5.47 15.89
N ALA A 86 10.08 -5.66 14.81
CA ALA A 86 10.54 -5.51 13.43
C ALA A 86 9.36 -5.37 12.44
N LEU A 87 9.66 -5.04 11.18
CA LEU A 87 8.69 -5.21 10.09
C LEU A 87 8.41 -6.71 9.93
N MET A 88 7.23 -7.14 10.35
CA MET A 88 6.84 -8.54 10.21
C MET A 88 6.33 -8.78 8.79
N PHE A 89 7.06 -9.63 8.07
CA PHE A 89 6.69 -10.07 6.73
C PHE A 89 6.00 -11.43 6.83
N ALA A 90 4.73 -11.48 6.42
CA ALA A 90 3.98 -12.73 6.33
C ALA A 90 4.27 -13.40 5.00
N VAL A 91 4.87 -14.59 5.03
CA VAL A 91 5.11 -15.42 3.85
C VAL A 91 3.82 -16.18 3.45
N SER A 92 3.05 -16.60 4.45
CA SER A 92 1.71 -17.19 4.32
C SER A 92 0.82 -16.79 5.51
N VAL A 93 -0.49 -16.56 5.29
CA VAL A 93 -1.52 -16.21 6.30
C VAL A 93 -2.85 -16.84 5.92
N ASP A 94 -3.58 -17.41 6.87
CA ASP A 94 -4.94 -17.95 6.68
C ASP A 94 -5.10 -18.91 5.47
N GLY A 95 -4.09 -19.76 5.25
CA GLY A 95 -4.07 -20.69 4.12
C GLY A 95 -3.74 -20.05 2.76
N VAL A 96 -3.50 -18.73 2.73
CA VAL A 96 -3.01 -18.01 1.57
C VAL A 96 -1.49 -17.94 1.65
N ASN A 97 -0.83 -18.59 0.71
CA ASN A 97 0.62 -18.49 0.54
C ASN A 97 0.92 -17.34 -0.44
N PHE A 98 1.70 -16.37 0.02
CA PHE A 98 2.08 -15.20 -0.77
C PHE A 98 3.45 -15.37 -1.43
N TRP A 99 4.37 -16.09 -0.79
CA TRP A 99 5.80 -16.05 -1.14
C TRP A 99 6.61 -17.32 -0.83
N GLU A 100 6.04 -18.38 -0.27
CA GLU A 100 6.83 -19.61 -0.06
C GLU A 100 7.09 -20.25 -1.42
N GLU A 101 8.35 -20.43 -1.79
CA GLU A 101 8.73 -21.11 -3.03
C GLU A 101 8.34 -22.59 -3.02
N GLN A 102 8.19 -23.19 -1.83
CA GLN A 102 7.84 -24.59 -1.59
C GLN A 102 6.99 -24.73 -0.32
N GLN A 103 6.17 -25.79 -0.23
CA GLN A 103 5.29 -26.04 0.94
C GLN A 103 6.04 -26.50 2.22
N ALA A 104 7.34 -26.80 2.15
CA ALA A 104 8.13 -27.27 3.29
C ALA A 104 9.59 -26.72 3.26
N PRO A 105 9.78 -25.41 3.37
CA PRO A 105 11.12 -24.84 3.34
C PRO A 105 11.92 -25.22 4.61
N GLY A 106 13.18 -25.62 4.43
CA GLY A 106 14.12 -25.88 5.54
C GLY A 106 14.06 -27.27 6.19
N ARG A 107 13.44 -28.27 5.54
CA ARG A 107 13.37 -29.66 6.02
C ARG A 107 14.17 -30.63 5.16
#